data_AF-A0AAU0V9H8-F1
#
_entry.id   AF-A0AAU0V9H8-F1
#
_cell.length_a   1.000
_cell.length_b   1.000
_cell.length_c   1.000
_cell.angle_alpha   90.00
_cell.angle_beta   90.00
_cell.angle_gamma   90.00
#
_symmetry.space_group_name_H-M   'P 1'
#
loop_
_entity.id
_entity.type
_entity.pdbx_description
1 polymer ?
#
loop_
_entity_poly.entity_id
_entity_poly.type
_entity_poly.pdbx_seq_one_letter_code
_entity_poly.pdbx_strand_id
1 'polypeptide(L)'
;MTYALTPSATVAPARDAARFLRLVLRVDSASTAVMGVVLVAAAVPLGSATGMPVAFAVAFGIFQIGGAACLALIGGYPVIPPALARTVVVVNALCAVGCVVMALADFVPLNGFGVVFLLIGAVIVAVYSALQYTGLRRMTAASSSR
;
A
#
# COMPACT_ATOMS: atom_id res chain seq x y z
N MET A 1 50.90 -7.45 7.53
CA MET A 1 50.00 -6.32 7.24
C MET A 1 48.57 -6.81 7.39
N THR A 2 47.91 -6.44 8.48
CA THR A 2 46.53 -6.85 8.78
C THR A 2 45.61 -5.71 8.38
N TYR A 3 44.88 -5.85 7.28
CA TYR A 3 43.90 -4.86 6.85
C TYR A 3 42.65 -5.01 7.73
N ALA A 4 42.50 -4.13 8.72
CA ALA A 4 41.26 -4.01 9.45
C ALA A 4 40.20 -3.42 8.51
N LEU A 5 39.30 -4.26 8.00
CA LEU A 5 38.08 -3.81 7.31
C LEU A 5 37.16 -3.18 8.35
N THR A 6 37.30 -1.88 8.57
CA THR A 6 36.33 -1.10 9.35
C THR A 6 34.97 -1.23 8.66
N PRO A 7 33.92 -1.79 9.29
CA PRO A 7 32.61 -1.83 8.66
C PRO A 7 32.14 -0.41 8.43
N SER A 8 32.02 -0.01 7.16
CA SER A 8 31.51 1.31 6.77
C SER A 8 30.12 1.51 7.36
N ALA A 9 30.03 2.29 8.44
CA ALA A 9 28.79 2.61 9.14
C ALA A 9 27.72 3.23 8.23
N THR A 10 28.09 3.74 7.06
CA THR A 10 27.20 4.26 6.00
C THR A 10 26.36 3.19 5.29
N VAL A 11 26.77 1.91 5.29
CA VAL A 11 26.05 0.85 4.56
C VAL A 11 24.88 0.27 5.37
N ALA A 12 24.96 0.28 6.70
CA ALA A 12 23.91 -0.27 7.57
C ALA A 12 22.59 0.53 7.50
N PRO A 13 22.56 1.87 7.62
CA PRO A 13 21.33 2.67 7.53
C PRO A 13 20.60 2.51 6.20
N ALA A 14 21.34 2.40 5.08
CA ALA A 14 20.76 2.19 3.76
C ALA A 14 20.09 0.82 3.64
N ARG A 15 20.70 -0.24 4.20
CA ARG A 15 20.10 -1.58 4.25
C ARG A 15 18.86 -1.61 5.13
N ASP A 16 18.89 -0.94 6.28
CA ASP A 16 17.75 -0.90 7.20
C ASP A 16 16.56 -0.18 6.57
N ALA A 17 16.79 0.94 5.87
CA ALA A 17 15.76 1.65 5.12
C ALA A 17 15.15 0.78 4.00
N ALA A 18 15.98 0.07 3.23
CA ALA A 18 15.52 -0.84 2.18
C ALA A 18 14.74 -2.03 2.76
N ARG A 19 15.18 -2.58 3.90
CA ARG A 19 14.49 -3.67 4.60
C ARG A 19 13.14 -3.22 5.16
N PHE A 20 13.08 -2.02 5.73
CA PHE A 20 11.85 -1.41 6.22
C PHE A 20 10.86 -1.19 5.08
N LEU A 21 11.29 -0.55 3.97
CA LEU A 21 10.43 -0.33 2.81
C LEU A 21 9.88 -1.65 2.25
N ARG A 22 10.74 -2.69 2.16
CA ARG A 22 10.33 -4.03 1.73
C ARG A 22 9.30 -4.65 2.66
N LEU A 23 9.46 -4.51 3.97
CA LEU A 23 8.49 -5.01 4.94
C LEU A 23 7.13 -4.33 4.76
N VAL A 24 7.12 -3.00 4.66
CA VAL A 24 5.88 -2.24 4.46
C VAL A 24 5.18 -2.65 3.17
N LEU A 25 5.90 -2.79 2.05
CA LEU A 25 5.34 -3.24 0.77
C LEU A 25 4.71 -4.64 0.87
N ARG A 26 5.33 -5.56 1.62
CA ARG A 26 4.81 -6.92 1.80
C ARG A 26 3.56 -6.95 2.68
N VAL A 27 3.55 -6.18 3.77
CA VAL A 27 2.38 -6.05 4.64
C VAL A 27 1.22 -5.41 3.88
N ASP A 28 1.48 -4.31 3.18
CA ASP A 28 0.50 -3.63 2.33
C ASP A 28 -0.07 -4.58 1.26
N SER A 29 0.81 -5.29 0.54
CA SER A 29 0.40 -6.30 -0.44
C SER A 29 -0.50 -7.37 0.16
N ALA A 30 -0.13 -7.97 1.29
CA ALA A 30 -0.91 -9.01 1.93
C ALA A 30 -2.28 -8.50 2.42
N SER A 31 -2.29 -7.34 3.08
CA SER A 31 -3.52 -6.71 3.57
C SER A 31 -4.46 -6.33 2.42
N THR A 32 -3.92 -5.75 1.33
CA THR A 32 -4.65 -5.39 0.12
C THR A 32 -5.20 -6.63 -0.59
N ALA A 33 -4.43 -7.72 -0.68
CA ALA A 33 -4.91 -8.98 -1.26
C ALA A 33 -6.06 -9.58 -0.45
N VAL A 34 -5.92 -9.64 0.88
CA VAL A 34 -6.97 -10.14 1.77
C VAL A 34 -8.24 -9.32 1.62
N MET A 35 -8.14 -7.99 1.65
CA MET A 35 -9.31 -7.12 1.47
C MET A 35 -9.95 -7.30 0.09
N GLY A 36 -9.13 -7.40 -0.97
CA GLY A 36 -9.63 -7.66 -2.31
C GLY A 36 -10.40 -8.97 -2.44
N VAL A 37 -9.86 -10.05 -1.85
CA VAL A 37 -10.55 -11.35 -1.79
C VAL A 37 -11.85 -11.26 -0.98
N VAL A 38 -11.85 -10.58 0.17
CA VAL A 38 -13.06 -10.37 0.99
C VAL A 38 -14.12 -9.61 0.20
N LEU A 39 -13.76 -8.54 -0.51
CA LEU A 39 -14.68 -7.76 -1.34
C LEU A 39 -15.33 -8.60 -2.44
N VAL A 40 -14.58 -9.49 -3.09
CA VAL A 40 -15.11 -10.37 -4.13
C VAL A 40 -15.95 -11.50 -3.54
N ALA A 41 -15.41 -12.24 -2.56
CA ALA A 41 -16.04 -13.44 -2.01
C ALA A 41 -17.27 -13.12 -1.16
N ALA A 42 -17.27 -11.99 -0.47
CA ALA A 42 -18.34 -11.54 0.40
C ALA A 42 -19.16 -10.39 -0.21
N ALA A 43 -19.12 -10.19 -1.53
CA ALA A 43 -19.75 -9.05 -2.19
C ALA A 43 -21.26 -8.91 -1.87
N VAL A 44 -22.00 -10.02 -1.85
CA VAL A 44 -23.43 -10.04 -1.54
C VAL A 44 -23.71 -9.66 -0.07
N PRO A 45 -23.14 -10.34 0.94
CA PRO A 45 -23.38 -9.96 2.34
C PRO A 45 -22.81 -8.57 2.68
N LEU A 46 -21.68 -8.17 2.10
CA LEU A 46 -21.16 -6.80 2.23
C LEU A 46 -22.14 -5.80 1.65
N GLY A 47 -22.70 -6.06 0.47
CA GLY A 47 -23.70 -5.19 -0.13
C GLY A 47 -24.92 -4.98 0.75
N SER A 48 -25.45 -6.05 1.35
CA SER A 48 -26.55 -5.95 2.31
C SER A 48 -26.18 -5.13 3.56
N ALA A 49 -24.96 -5.28 4.08
CA ALA A 49 -24.52 -4.58 5.28
C ALA A 49 -24.16 -3.10 5.04
N THR A 50 -23.59 -2.79 3.87
CA THR A 50 -22.97 -1.49 3.58
C THR A 50 -23.73 -0.65 2.56
N GLY A 51 -24.75 -1.21 1.89
CA GLY A 51 -25.41 -0.61 0.73
C GLY A 51 -24.61 -0.75 -0.58
N MET A 52 -23.36 -1.22 -0.50
CA MET A 52 -22.45 -1.30 -1.65
C MET A 52 -23.02 -2.20 -2.76
N PRO A 53 -23.14 -1.71 -4.00
CA PRO A 53 -23.52 -2.56 -5.13
C PRO A 53 -22.52 -3.70 -5.32
N VAL A 54 -23.03 -4.90 -5.55
CA VAL A 54 -22.21 -6.11 -5.77
C VAL A 54 -21.18 -5.90 -6.88
N ALA A 55 -21.59 -5.28 -7.99
CA ALA A 55 -20.70 -4.98 -9.10
C ALA A 55 -19.52 -4.06 -8.69
N PHE A 56 -19.79 -3.06 -7.85
CA PHE A 56 -18.74 -2.17 -7.33
C PHE A 56 -17.82 -2.91 -6.35
N ALA A 57 -18.37 -3.73 -5.45
CA ALA A 57 -17.58 -4.56 -4.53
C ALA A 57 -16.63 -5.51 -5.28
N VAL A 58 -17.14 -6.22 -6.29
CA VAL A 58 -16.34 -7.13 -7.12
C VAL A 58 -15.28 -6.37 -7.91
N ALA A 59 -15.64 -5.28 -8.59
CA ALA A 59 -14.69 -4.48 -9.37
C ALA A 59 -13.59 -3.89 -8.49
N PHE A 60 -13.95 -3.35 -7.32
CA PHE A 60 -12.99 -2.80 -6.37
C PHE A 60 -12.11 -3.89 -5.76
N GLY A 61 -12.66 -5.07 -5.50
CA GLY A 61 -11.90 -6.23 -5.03
C GLY A 61 -10.88 -6.74 -6.04
N ILE A 62 -11.27 -6.85 -7.33
CA ILE A 62 -10.36 -7.21 -8.42
C ILE A 62 -9.24 -6.17 -8.56
N PHE A 63 -9.58 -4.88 -8.51
CA PHE A 63 -8.61 -3.79 -8.52
C PHE A 63 -7.58 -3.95 -7.38
N GLN A 64 -8.04 -4.25 -6.16
CA GLN A 64 -7.14 -4.48 -5.02
C GLN A 64 -6.26 -5.72 -5.21
N ILE A 65 -6.79 -6.83 -5.71
CA ILE A 65 -5.98 -8.03 -6.00
C ILE A 65 -4.87 -7.71 -7.01
N GLY A 66 -5.18 -6.95 -8.08
CA GLY A 66 -4.19 -6.48 -9.04
C GLY A 66 -3.14 -5.57 -8.40
N GLY A 67 -3.56 -4.61 -7.57
CA GLY A 67 -2.66 -3.75 -6.81
C GLY A 67 -1.74 -4.52 -5.88
N ALA A 68 -2.28 -5.50 -5.15
CA ALA A 68 -1.52 -6.38 -4.27
C ALA A 68 -0.46 -7.19 -5.02
N ALA A 69 -0.78 -7.69 -6.22
CA ALA A 69 0.19 -8.36 -7.07
C ALA A 69 1.34 -7.42 -7.46
N CYS A 70 1.03 -6.19 -7.91
CA CYS A 70 2.04 -5.17 -8.20
C CYS A 70 2.93 -4.87 -6.99
N LEU A 71 2.35 -4.71 -5.79
CA LEU A 71 3.09 -4.49 -4.54
C LEU A 71 4.00 -5.67 -4.19
N ALA A 72 3.52 -6.90 -4.34
CA ALA A 72 4.30 -8.12 -4.10
C ALA A 72 5.49 -8.21 -5.06
N LEU A 73 5.28 -7.92 -6.34
CA LEU A 73 6.33 -7.88 -7.36
C LEU A 73 7.39 -6.83 -7.00
N ILE A 74 6.97 -5.61 -6.64
CA ILE A 74 7.88 -4.52 -6.29
C ILE A 74 8.67 -4.85 -5.01
N GLY A 75 8.01 -5.39 -3.99
CA GLY A 75 8.65 -5.86 -2.75
C GLY A 75 9.54 -7.09 -2.95
N GLY A 76 9.39 -7.80 -4.06
CA GLY A 76 10.17 -8.97 -4.45
C GLY A 76 11.50 -8.66 -5.14
N TYR A 77 11.70 -7.46 -5.69
CA TYR A 77 12.95 -7.12 -6.36
C TYR A 77 14.17 -7.25 -5.42
N PRO A 78 15.32 -7.76 -5.92
CA PRO A 78 16.57 -7.80 -5.14
C PRO A 78 16.98 -6.42 -4.63
N VAL A 79 16.84 -5.40 -5.49
CA VAL A 79 17.00 -3.99 -5.17
C VAL A 79 15.74 -3.26 -5.64
N ILE A 80 15.02 -2.60 -4.72
CA ILE A 80 13.76 -1.92 -5.03
C ILE A 80 14.06 -0.65 -5.84
N PRO A 81 13.54 -0.51 -7.08
CA PRO A 81 13.74 0.70 -7.87
C PRO A 81 13.05 1.91 -7.20
N PRO A 82 13.74 3.03 -6.95
CA PRO A 82 13.15 4.19 -6.29
C PRO A 82 11.96 4.80 -7.05
N ALA A 83 11.98 4.73 -8.38
CA ALA A 83 10.88 5.18 -9.24
C ALA A 83 9.61 4.37 -8.99
N LEU A 84 9.71 3.03 -8.95
CA LEU A 84 8.56 2.16 -8.68
C LEU A 84 8.02 2.37 -7.27
N ALA A 85 8.90 2.47 -6.27
CA ALA A 85 8.48 2.78 -4.90
C ALA A 85 7.75 4.13 -4.82
N ARG A 86 8.19 5.15 -5.56
CA ARG A 86 7.51 6.44 -5.65
C ARG A 86 6.13 6.31 -6.31
N THR A 87 6.03 5.55 -7.38
CA THR A 87 4.74 5.27 -8.04
C THR A 87 3.78 4.64 -7.06
N VAL A 88 4.21 3.66 -6.27
CA VAL A 88 3.35 3.02 -5.25
C VAL A 88 2.84 4.03 -4.23
N VAL A 89 3.72 4.89 -3.69
CA VAL A 89 3.31 5.95 -2.74
C VAL A 89 2.21 6.83 -3.33
N VAL A 90 2.40 7.28 -4.57
CA VAL A 90 1.43 8.14 -5.27
C VAL A 90 0.12 7.41 -5.52
N VAL A 91 0.18 6.18 -6.04
CA VAL A 91 -1.02 5.37 -6.32
C VAL A 91 -1.79 5.10 -5.03
N ASN A 92 -1.13 4.71 -3.95
CA ASN A 92 -1.81 4.52 -2.66
C ASN A 92 -2.42 5.82 -2.13
N ALA A 93 -1.74 6.95 -2.26
CA ALA A 93 -2.32 8.25 -1.87
C ALA A 93 -3.57 8.57 -2.70
N LEU A 94 -3.54 8.33 -4.02
CA LEU A 94 -4.69 8.50 -4.90
C LEU A 94 -5.82 7.52 -4.55
N CYS A 95 -5.51 6.27 -4.22
CA CYS A 95 -6.50 5.29 -3.77
C CYS A 95 -7.17 5.71 -2.46
N ALA A 96 -6.41 6.24 -1.50
CA ALA A 96 -6.95 6.77 -0.25
C ALA A 96 -7.90 7.94 -0.50
N VAL A 97 -7.50 8.91 -1.33
CA VAL A 97 -8.37 10.02 -1.75
C VAL A 97 -9.61 9.50 -2.48
N GLY A 98 -9.44 8.55 -3.40
CA GLY A 98 -10.53 7.92 -4.13
C GLY A 98 -11.53 7.26 -3.19
N CYS A 99 -11.08 6.55 -2.15
CA CYS A 99 -11.97 5.97 -1.14
C CYS A 99 -12.75 7.04 -0.37
N VAL A 100 -12.12 8.16 0.01
CA VAL A 100 -12.80 9.30 0.66
C VAL A 100 -13.85 9.92 -0.27
N VAL A 101 -13.50 10.16 -1.53
CA VAL A 101 -14.43 10.71 -2.54
C VAL A 101 -15.61 9.77 -2.74
N MET A 102 -15.36 8.47 -2.93
CA MET A 102 -16.44 7.48 -3.09
C MET A 102 -17.33 7.38 -1.85
N ALA A 103 -16.79 7.61 -0.65
CA ALA A 103 -17.54 7.58 0.59
C ALA A 103 -18.41 8.83 0.82
N LEU A 104 -18.05 9.99 0.25
CA LEU A 104 -18.66 11.27 0.59
C LEU A 104 -19.39 11.97 -0.56
N ALA A 105 -19.17 11.54 -1.81
CA ALA A 105 -19.71 12.20 -3.01
C ALA A 105 -20.94 11.49 -3.62
N ASP A 106 -21.52 10.53 -2.91
CA ASP A 106 -22.74 9.79 -3.30
C ASP A 106 -22.69 9.12 -4.69
N PHE A 107 -21.49 8.84 -5.22
CA PHE A 107 -21.33 8.09 -6.47
C PHE A 107 -21.84 6.65 -6.39
N VAL A 108 -21.91 6.09 -5.18
CA VAL A 108 -22.33 4.73 -4.88
C VAL A 108 -23.34 4.79 -3.73
N PRO A 109 -24.44 4.01 -3.76
CA PRO A 109 -25.46 4.02 -2.72
C PRO A 109 -24.98 3.35 -1.43
N LEU A 110 -24.05 3.98 -0.73
CA LEU A 110 -23.52 3.51 0.55
C LEU A 110 -24.43 3.97 1.69
N ASN A 111 -24.67 3.09 2.66
CA ASN A 111 -25.25 3.49 3.94
C ASN A 111 -24.12 3.95 4.89
N GLY A 112 -24.48 4.37 6.12
CA GLY A 112 -23.49 4.82 7.11
C GLY A 112 -22.36 3.82 7.40
N PHE A 113 -22.65 2.51 7.39
CA PHE A 113 -21.61 1.48 7.55
C PHE A 113 -20.68 1.40 6.35
N GLY A 114 -21.21 1.54 5.13
CA GLY A 114 -20.40 1.58 3.90
C GLY A 114 -19.47 2.79 3.84
N VAL A 115 -19.95 3.96 4.27
CA VAL A 115 -19.13 5.17 4.40
C VAL A 115 -17.99 4.94 5.39
N VAL A 116 -18.29 4.45 6.60
CA VAL A 116 -17.27 4.16 7.62
C VAL A 116 -16.28 3.11 7.13
N PHE A 117 -16.74 2.06 6.45
CA PHE A 117 -15.90 1.03 5.87
C PHE A 117 -14.86 1.59 4.88
N LEU A 118 -15.30 2.42 3.92
CA LEU A 118 -14.39 3.05 2.97
C LEU A 118 -13.43 4.04 3.63
N LEU A 119 -13.90 4.81 4.63
CA LEU A 119 -13.04 5.75 5.34
C LEU A 119 -11.96 5.05 6.18
N ILE A 120 -12.29 3.93 6.84
CA ILE A 120 -11.29 3.10 7.54
C ILE A 120 -10.26 2.58 6.52
N GLY A 121 -10.71 2.06 5.38
CA GLY A 121 -9.84 1.65 4.28
C GLY A 121 -8.93 2.78 3.80
N ALA A 122 -9.49 3.99 3.62
CA ALA A 122 -8.74 5.17 3.20
C ALA A 122 -7.62 5.53 4.20
N VAL A 123 -7.92 5.50 5.50
CA VAL A 123 -6.94 5.77 6.56
C VAL A 123 -5.82 4.73 6.53
N ILE A 124 -6.16 3.44 6.43
CA ILE A 124 -5.18 2.35 6.35
C ILE A 124 -4.24 2.54 5.16
N VAL A 125 -4.79 2.81 3.97
CA VAL A 125 -4.00 3.01 2.74
C VAL A 125 -3.15 4.28 2.84
N ALA A 126 -3.66 5.35 3.46
CA ALA A 126 -2.88 6.57 3.71
C ALA A 126 -1.70 6.31 4.65
N VAL A 127 -1.89 5.50 5.70
CA VAL A 127 -0.81 5.06 6.59
C VAL A 127 0.24 4.26 5.81
N TYR A 128 -0.17 3.31 4.97
CA TYR A 128 0.78 2.59 4.12
C TYR A 128 1.55 3.53 3.19
N SER A 129 0.87 4.48 2.53
CA SER A 129 1.53 5.47 1.68
C SER A 129 2.57 6.29 2.44
N ALA A 130 2.23 6.76 3.65
CA ALA A 130 3.15 7.53 4.49
C ALA A 130 4.37 6.71 4.95
N LEU A 131 4.18 5.44 5.33
CA LEU A 131 5.26 4.52 5.71
C LEU A 131 6.18 4.22 4.53
N GLN A 132 5.62 4.01 3.34
CA GLN A 132 6.38 3.78 2.10
C GLN A 132 7.16 5.01 1.70
N TYR A 133 6.56 6.20 1.77
CA TYR A 133 7.25 7.47 1.54
C TYR A 133 8.42 7.65 2.50
N THR A 134 8.22 7.35 3.79
CA THR A 134 9.26 7.42 4.81
C THR A 134 10.40 6.45 4.51
N GLY A 135 10.11 5.21 4.15
CA GLY A 135 11.11 4.21 3.75
C GLY A 135 11.89 4.65 2.51
N LEU A 136 11.20 5.15 1.49
CA LEU A 136 11.80 5.65 0.25
C LEU A 136 12.73 6.83 0.52
N ARG A 137 12.28 7.84 1.29
CA ARG A 137 13.07 9.03 1.61
C ARG A 137 14.35 8.68 2.37
N ARG A 138 14.28 7.75 3.33
CA ARG A 138 15.45 7.25 4.07
C ARG A 138 16.43 6.52 3.15
N MET A 139 15.91 5.69 2.24
CA MET A 139 16.71 4.92 1.28
C MET A 139 17.45 5.83 0.27
N THR A 140 16.79 6.88 -0.22
CA THR A 140 17.40 7.83 -1.15
C THR A 140 18.42 8.73 -0.47
N ALA A 141 18.15 9.21 0.75
CA ALA A 141 19.08 10.06 1.50
C ALA A 141 20.41 9.34 1.79
N ALA A 142 20.36 8.05 2.15
CA ALA A 142 21.55 7.24 2.40
C ALA A 142 22.35 6.89 1.11
N SER A 143 21.73 7.08 -0.06
CA SER A 143 22.39 6.90 -1.36
C SER A 143 23.08 8.18 -1.83
N SER A 144 22.54 9.35 -1.48
CA SER A 144 23.11 10.67 -1.81
C SER A 144 24.30 11.08 -0.92
N SER A 145 24.53 10.39 0.19
CA SER A 145 25.69 10.60 1.07
C SER A 145 26.91 9.73 0.70
N ARG A 146 26.90 9.12 -0.49
CA ARG A 146 28.04 8.40 -1.08
C ARG A 146 28.63 9.21 -2.22
#